data_AF-W4UVB1-F1
#
_entry.id   AF-W4UVB1-F1
#
_cell.length_a   1.000
_cell.length_b   1.000
_cell.length_c   1.000
_cell.angle_alpha   90.00
_cell.angle_beta   90.00
_cell.angle_gamma   90.00
#
_symmetry.space_group_name_H-M   'P 1'
#
loop_
_entity.id
_entity.type
_entity.pdbx_description
1 polymer ?
#
loop_
_entity_poly.entity_id
_entity_poly.type
_entity_poly.pdbx_seq_one_letter_code
_entity_poly.pdbx_strand_id
1 'polypeptide(L)'
;MIEYTSRSGEYYGKAHLQRIYDDHMEICLNPHVPFCYEMDKSPCYDTSGGSWLCPEKVVLEPAGTGSREFKTWGHAGRCAHGAVHFCTSVRKWRYTEPAPFYGKYTGKDWARYFISKRPEPERPGEFTYKCDEFTLYSETEFNRLVKSCTEKSLTVSTGTHSSFGDTVWTGNSSRKKNGKGQKPMYICPFWVFLP
;
A
#
# COMPACT_ATOMS: atom_id res chain seq x y z
N MET A 1 10.16 -0.25 13.40
CA MET A 1 9.16 -0.53 12.33
C MET A 1 8.89 0.78 11.59
N ILE A 2 8.49 0.74 10.32
CA ILE A 2 8.17 1.94 9.55
C ILE A 2 6.77 1.85 8.91
N GLU A 3 6.01 2.93 9.01
CA GLU A 3 4.79 3.21 8.24
C GLU A 3 5.25 3.89 6.94
N TYR A 4 5.22 3.15 5.84
CA TYR A 4 5.67 3.63 4.53
C TYR A 4 4.49 3.95 3.63
N THR A 5 4.54 5.08 2.93
CA THR A 5 3.57 5.45 1.89
C THR A 5 4.29 5.85 0.61
N SER A 6 4.01 5.16 -0.50
CA SER A 6 4.60 5.48 -1.81
C SER A 6 3.94 6.72 -2.45
N ARG A 7 4.58 7.30 -3.47
CA ARG A 7 4.00 8.37 -4.31
C ARG A 7 2.71 7.93 -4.98
N SER A 8 2.58 6.65 -5.31
CA SER A 8 1.37 6.06 -5.90
C SER A 8 0.25 5.85 -4.87
N GLY A 9 0.49 6.18 -3.60
CA GLY A 9 -0.47 6.06 -2.51
C GLY A 9 -0.50 4.68 -1.87
N GLU A 10 0.39 3.74 -2.21
CA GLU A 10 0.42 2.43 -1.53
C GLU A 10 0.90 2.59 -0.10
N TYR A 11 0.19 1.98 0.84
CA TYR A 11 0.48 2.09 2.26
C TYR A 11 0.92 0.76 2.86
N TYR A 12 2.02 0.80 3.59
CA TYR A 12 2.62 -0.35 4.27
C TYR A 12 2.83 -0.01 5.74
N GLY A 13 1.83 -0.33 6.58
CA GLY A 13 1.85 0.02 8.00
C GLY A 13 2.81 -0.79 8.88
N LYS A 14 3.42 -1.85 8.33
CA LYS A 14 4.32 -2.77 9.05
C LYS A 14 5.64 -3.05 8.31
N ALA A 15 6.06 -2.13 7.43
CA ALA A 15 7.33 -2.28 6.73
C ALA A 15 8.52 -2.37 7.71
N HIS A 16 9.58 -3.04 7.27
CA HIS A 16 10.82 -3.24 8.03
C HIS A 16 11.89 -2.28 7.53
N LEU A 17 12.39 -1.43 8.42
CA LEU A 17 13.64 -0.70 8.19
C LEU A 17 14.79 -1.65 8.54
N GLN A 18 15.45 -2.18 7.51
CA GLN A 18 16.51 -3.18 7.63
C GLN A 18 17.79 -2.51 8.10
N ARG A 19 18.27 -1.52 7.33
CA ARG A 19 19.52 -0.80 7.61
C ARG A 19 19.39 0.66 7.22
N ILE A 20 20.20 1.49 7.87
CA ILE A 20 20.40 2.91 7.53
C ILE A 20 21.90 3.06 7.29
N TYR A 21 22.27 3.40 6.06
CA TYR A 21 23.63 3.76 5.69
C TYR A 21 23.79 5.28 5.72
N ASP A 22 24.94 5.77 5.25
CA ASP A 22 25.22 7.21 5.22
C ASP A 22 24.44 7.93 4.11
N ASP A 23 24.17 7.26 3.01
CA ASP A 23 23.56 7.77 1.78
C ASP A 23 22.14 7.26 1.54
N HIS A 24 21.82 6.02 1.97
CA HIS A 24 20.53 5.40 1.72
C HIS A 24 20.02 4.57 2.90
N MET A 25 18.77 4.12 2.81
CA MET A 25 18.15 3.19 3.75
C MET A 25 17.65 1.96 3.01
N GLU A 26 17.66 0.80 3.64
CA GLU A 26 17.04 -0.41 3.11
C GLU A 26 15.71 -0.67 3.82
N ILE A 27 14.62 -0.71 3.06
CA ILE A 27 13.27 -0.94 3.57
C ILE A 27 12.64 -2.15 2.87
N CYS A 28 12.22 -3.15 3.63
CA CYS A 28 11.37 -4.24 3.14
C CYS A 28 9.90 -3.90 3.41
N LEU A 29 9.10 -3.77 2.36
CA LEU A 29 7.70 -3.33 2.44
C LEU A 29 6.78 -4.37 3.08
N ASN A 30 7.02 -5.65 2.76
CA ASN A 30 6.25 -6.80 3.25
C ASN A 30 7.19 -7.83 3.89
N PRO A 31 7.75 -7.54 5.07
CA PRO A 31 8.73 -8.40 5.71
C PRO A 31 8.07 -9.68 6.26
N HIS A 32 8.78 -10.79 6.18
CA HIS A 32 8.54 -11.93 7.08
C HIS A 32 8.90 -11.56 8.53
N VAL A 33 8.67 -12.48 9.48
CA VAL A 33 9.09 -12.28 10.87
C VAL A 33 10.62 -12.11 10.90
N PRO A 34 11.15 -10.94 11.33
CA PRO A 34 12.58 -10.70 11.33
C PRO A 34 13.30 -11.67 12.28
N PHE A 35 14.46 -12.16 11.82
CA PHE A 35 15.30 -13.08 12.56
C PHE A 35 16.35 -12.30 13.36
N CYS A 36 16.33 -12.43 14.68
CA CYS A 36 17.28 -11.81 15.59
C CYS A 36 18.44 -12.77 15.89
N TYR A 37 19.66 -12.25 15.88
CA TYR A 37 20.87 -12.99 16.22
C TYR A 37 21.91 -12.03 16.82
N GLU A 38 22.95 -12.58 17.43
CA GLU A 38 24.08 -11.80 17.92
C GLU A 38 25.23 -11.89 16.92
N MET A 39 25.81 -10.74 16.57
CA MET A 39 27.04 -10.65 15.78
C MET A 39 27.94 -9.63 16.48
N ASP A 40 29.20 -9.99 16.75
CA ASP A 40 30.17 -9.13 17.44
C ASP A 40 29.62 -8.49 18.73
N LYS A 41 28.95 -9.29 19.57
CA LYS A 41 28.31 -8.85 20.83
C LYS A 41 27.22 -7.80 20.67
N SER A 42 26.74 -7.60 19.45
CA SER A 42 25.69 -6.65 19.11
C SER A 42 24.45 -7.39 18.62
N PRO A 43 23.25 -6.96 19.04
CA PRO A 43 22.01 -7.53 18.51
C PRO A 43 21.84 -7.10 17.06
N CYS A 44 21.74 -8.08 16.18
CA CYS A 44 21.45 -7.91 14.77
C CYS A 44 20.10 -8.51 14.43
N TYR A 45 19.53 -8.04 13.32
CA TYR A 45 18.29 -8.56 12.80
C TYR A 45 18.32 -8.51 11.28
N ASP A 46 17.84 -9.58 10.66
CA ASP A 46 17.61 -9.61 9.23
C ASP A 46 16.20 -10.09 8.93
N THR A 47 15.59 -9.49 7.92
CA THR A 47 14.34 -9.99 7.35
C THR A 47 14.55 -10.43 5.92
N SER A 48 13.80 -11.44 5.50
CA SER A 48 13.45 -11.65 4.10
C SER A 48 11.99 -11.24 3.90
N GLY A 49 11.47 -11.29 2.67
CA GLY A 49 10.07 -10.98 2.41
C GLY A 49 9.85 -10.41 1.02
N GLY A 50 8.72 -9.70 0.88
CA GLY A 50 8.29 -9.08 -0.37
C GLY A 50 9.19 -7.93 -0.83
N SER A 51 8.61 -6.94 -1.49
CA SER A 51 9.39 -5.91 -2.20
C SER A 51 10.32 -5.10 -1.29
N TRP A 52 11.50 -4.78 -1.82
CA TRP A 52 12.54 -4.00 -1.18
C TRP A 52 12.68 -2.63 -1.86
N LEU A 53 13.02 -1.62 -1.07
CA LEU A 53 13.31 -0.26 -1.52
C LEU A 53 14.62 0.22 -0.90
N CYS A 54 15.36 0.99 -1.69
CA CYS A 54 16.59 1.67 -1.25
C CYS A 54 16.48 3.18 -1.45
N PRO A 55 15.58 3.89 -0.73
CA PRO A 55 15.50 5.35 -0.86
C PRO A 55 16.76 6.02 -0.31
N GLU A 56 17.06 7.21 -0.84
CA GLU A 56 18.03 8.11 -0.24
C GLU A 56 17.71 8.34 1.24
N LYS A 57 18.74 8.60 2.03
CA LYS A 57 18.61 8.81 3.46
C LYS A 57 17.77 10.05 3.73
N VAL A 58 16.69 9.85 4.46
CA VAL A 58 15.78 10.93 4.88
C VAL A 58 15.60 10.93 6.39
N VAL A 59 15.15 12.07 6.91
CA VAL A 59 14.71 12.17 8.29
C VAL A 59 13.34 11.50 8.41
N LEU A 60 13.25 10.46 9.25
CA LEU A 60 12.01 9.75 9.52
C LEU A 60 11.20 10.44 10.61
N GLU A 61 9.89 10.51 10.44
CA GLU A 61 8.99 11.10 11.43
C GLU A 61 8.67 10.10 12.56
N PRO A 62 8.74 10.48 13.84
CA PRO A 62 8.28 9.63 14.94
C PRO A 62 6.77 9.33 14.83
N ALA A 63 6.39 8.05 14.90
CA ALA A 63 5.00 7.59 14.80
C ALA A 63 4.52 6.79 16.03
N GLY A 64 5.24 6.93 17.16
CA GLY A 64 4.93 6.27 18.44
C GLY A 64 5.56 4.89 18.57
N THR A 65 4.86 3.95 19.21
CA THR A 65 5.29 2.56 19.39
C THR A 65 4.28 1.57 18.82
N GLY A 66 4.71 0.35 18.53
CA GLY A 66 3.86 -0.72 18.02
C GLY A 66 4.39 -2.09 18.40
N SER A 67 3.48 -3.05 18.54
CA SER A 67 3.85 -4.45 18.76
C SER A 67 4.43 -5.05 17.48
N ARG A 68 5.56 -5.75 17.61
CA ARG A 68 6.22 -6.45 16.53
C ARG A 68 6.69 -7.82 16.98
N GLU A 69 6.44 -8.81 16.13
CA GLU A 69 6.93 -10.17 16.29
C GLU A 69 8.34 -10.29 15.71
N PHE A 70 9.18 -11.03 16.42
CA PHE A 70 10.53 -11.42 16.04
C PHE A 70 10.73 -12.91 16.29
N LYS A 71 11.74 -13.49 15.66
CA LYS A 71 12.15 -14.87 15.92
C LYS A 71 13.66 -14.98 16.12
N THR A 72 14.10 -15.96 16.91
CA THR A 72 15.52 -16.29 17.09
C THR A 72 15.69 -17.81 17.17
N TRP A 73 16.93 -18.29 17.18
CA TRP A 73 17.22 -19.71 17.40
C TRP A 73 16.79 -20.12 18.81
N GLY A 74 16.21 -21.32 18.91
CA GLY A 74 16.01 -21.95 20.21
C GLY A 74 17.33 -22.38 20.86
N HIS A 75 17.24 -22.97 22.04
CA HIS A 75 18.39 -23.39 22.87
C HIS A 75 19.45 -24.23 22.13
N ALA A 76 19.07 -25.04 21.13
CA ALA A 76 19.99 -25.88 20.35
C ALA A 76 20.49 -25.25 19.03
N GLY A 77 20.33 -23.93 18.84
CA GLY A 77 20.82 -23.25 17.63
C GLY A 77 20.02 -23.63 16.37
N ARG A 78 20.71 -23.67 15.22
CA ARG A 78 20.12 -23.88 13.88
C ARG A 78 19.47 -25.26 13.68
N CYS A 79 19.80 -26.24 14.52
CA CYS A 79 19.33 -27.62 14.37
C CYS A 79 18.61 -28.13 15.62
N ALA A 80 17.59 -28.97 15.41
CA ALA A 80 16.84 -29.78 16.36
C ALA A 80 15.65 -29.17 17.14
N HIS A 81 15.59 -27.87 17.47
CA HIS A 81 14.51 -27.33 18.34
C HIS A 81 13.73 -26.10 17.84
N GLY A 82 13.77 -25.82 16.53
CA GLY A 82 12.94 -24.79 15.91
C GLY A 82 13.35 -23.35 16.26
N ALA A 83 12.43 -22.41 16.03
CA ALA A 83 12.62 -20.99 16.28
C ALA A 83 11.74 -20.52 17.44
N VAL A 84 12.27 -19.65 18.30
CA VAL A 84 11.51 -18.98 19.37
C VAL A 84 10.93 -17.70 18.82
N HIS A 85 9.61 -17.57 18.86
CA HIS A 85 8.88 -16.37 18.46
C HIS A 85 8.54 -15.54 19.70
N PHE A 86 8.72 -14.23 19.62
CA PHE A 86 8.37 -13.31 20.70
C PHE A 86 7.86 -11.99 20.13
N CYS A 87 6.94 -11.35 20.86
CA CYS A 87 6.42 -10.04 20.53
C CYS A 87 6.98 -9.00 21.50
N THR A 88 7.41 -7.85 20.98
CA THR A 88 7.88 -6.73 21.79
C THR A 88 7.40 -5.40 21.22
N SER A 89 7.39 -4.37 22.06
CA SER A 89 7.07 -3.00 21.66
C SER A 89 8.29 -2.36 21.01
N VAL A 90 8.14 -1.89 19.76
CA VAL A 90 9.21 -1.20 19.02
C VAL A 90 8.80 0.21 18.67
N ARG A 91 9.79 1.09 18.49
CA ARG A 91 9.55 2.42 17.92
C ARG A 91 9.00 2.29 16.49
N LYS A 92 8.00 3.10 16.20
CA LYS A 92 7.43 3.30 14.87
C LYS A 92 7.92 4.61 14.31
N TRP A 93 8.29 4.55 13.05
CA TRP A 93 8.65 5.69 12.22
C TRP A 93 7.66 5.82 11.08
N ARG A 94 7.55 6.99 10.48
CA ARG A 94 6.73 7.23 9.30
C ARG A 94 7.60 7.85 8.20
N TYR A 95 7.35 7.40 6.98
CA TYR A 95 7.90 8.00 5.77
C TYR A 95 6.84 7.99 4.68
N THR A 96 6.68 9.14 4.05
CA THR A 96 5.83 9.33 2.87
C THR A 96 6.71 9.92 1.78
N GLU A 97 6.77 9.25 0.63
CA GLU A 97 7.54 9.78 -0.49
C GLU A 97 7.01 11.16 -0.91
N PRO A 98 7.91 12.11 -1.26
CA PRO A 98 7.50 13.46 -1.64
C PRO A 98 6.73 13.46 -2.97
N ALA A 99 5.89 14.48 -3.17
CA ALA A 99 5.05 14.67 -4.36
C ALA A 99 4.13 13.46 -4.67
N PRO A 100 3.14 13.15 -3.80
CA PRO A 100 2.19 12.07 -4.02
C PRO A 100 1.28 12.35 -5.22
N PHE A 101 1.11 11.35 -6.10
CA PHE A 101 0.28 11.47 -7.31
C PHE A 101 -1.21 11.68 -7.01
N TYR A 102 -1.67 11.14 -5.89
CA TYR A 102 -3.07 11.19 -5.48
C TYR A 102 -3.28 12.03 -4.21
N GLY A 103 -2.35 12.92 -3.88
CA GLY A 103 -2.47 13.82 -2.72
C GLY A 103 -2.72 13.07 -1.41
N LYS A 104 -3.91 13.24 -0.82
CA LYS A 104 -4.31 12.64 0.45
C LYS A 104 -4.82 11.19 0.35
N TYR A 105 -5.03 10.67 -0.84
CA TYR A 105 -5.59 9.34 -1.04
C TYR A 105 -4.48 8.29 -0.96
N THR A 106 -4.54 7.48 0.09
CA THR A 106 -3.54 6.45 0.39
C THR A 106 -4.21 5.16 0.82
N GLY A 107 -3.52 4.03 0.61
CA GLY A 107 -3.92 2.68 0.99
C GLY A 107 -4.24 2.50 2.48
N LYS A 108 -3.90 3.49 3.31
CA LYS A 108 -4.18 3.51 4.74
C LYS A 108 -5.67 3.64 5.02
N ASP A 109 -6.25 4.69 4.46
CA ASP A 109 -7.62 5.10 4.70
C ASP A 109 -8.52 4.81 3.49
N TRP A 110 -7.92 4.42 2.36
CA TRP A 110 -8.62 4.24 1.10
C TRP A 110 -8.21 2.93 0.40
N ALA A 111 -9.17 2.20 -0.17
CA ALA A 111 -8.97 1.12 -1.12
C ALA A 111 -8.85 1.68 -2.55
N ARG A 112 -7.87 1.19 -3.32
CA ARG A 112 -7.63 1.60 -4.71
C ARG A 112 -8.14 0.54 -5.67
N TYR A 113 -8.80 0.96 -6.74
CA TYR A 113 -9.26 0.14 -7.86
C TYR A 113 -8.60 0.59 -9.14
N PHE A 114 -7.98 -0.35 -9.84
CA PHE A 114 -7.49 -0.16 -11.20
C PHE A 114 -8.54 -0.68 -12.18
N ILE A 115 -9.13 0.22 -12.97
CA ILE A 115 -10.20 -0.10 -13.92
C ILE A 115 -9.63 0.02 -15.33
N SER A 116 -9.47 -1.11 -16.01
CA SER A 116 -9.06 -1.14 -17.41
C SER A 116 -10.27 -1.01 -18.34
N LYS A 117 -10.26 0.00 -19.21
CA LYS A 117 -11.21 0.13 -20.33
C LYS A 117 -10.72 -0.71 -21.50
N ARG A 118 -11.52 -1.67 -21.97
CA ARG A 118 -11.19 -2.55 -23.09
C ARG A 118 -12.31 -2.52 -24.13
N PRO A 119 -12.00 -2.50 -25.43
CA PRO A 119 -13.02 -2.64 -26.47
C PRO A 119 -13.64 -4.03 -26.38
N GLU A 120 -14.96 -4.12 -26.56
CA GLU A 120 -15.68 -5.38 -26.55
C GLU A 120 -15.42 -6.12 -27.88
N PRO A 121 -14.80 -7.31 -27.86
CA PRO A 121 -14.46 -8.04 -29.09
C PRO A 121 -15.68 -8.40 -29.94
N GLU A 122 -16.83 -8.67 -29.32
CA GLU A 122 -18.04 -9.09 -30.03
C GLU A 122 -18.92 -7.93 -30.49
N ARG A 123 -18.70 -6.72 -29.95
CA ARG A 123 -19.57 -5.56 -30.17
C ARG A 123 -18.75 -4.31 -30.52
N PRO A 124 -18.57 -4.04 -31.82
CA PRO A 124 -17.80 -2.89 -32.28
C PRO A 124 -18.36 -1.58 -31.71
N GLY A 125 -17.51 -0.81 -31.03
CA GLY A 125 -17.85 0.48 -30.42
C GLY A 125 -18.31 0.39 -28.95
N GLU A 126 -18.54 -0.81 -28.41
CA GLU A 126 -18.80 -1.00 -26.98
C GLU A 126 -17.49 -1.21 -26.20
N PHE A 127 -17.51 -0.84 -24.93
CA PHE A 127 -16.37 -0.97 -24.02
C PHE A 127 -16.77 -1.69 -22.74
N THR A 128 -15.90 -2.59 -22.32
CA THR A 128 -15.98 -3.30 -21.04
C THR A 128 -14.92 -2.74 -20.09
N TYR A 129 -15.32 -2.44 -18.86
CA TYR A 129 -14.48 -1.88 -17.82
C TYR A 129 -14.21 -2.95 -16.78
N LYS A 130 -12.95 -3.37 -16.64
CA LYS A 130 -12.57 -4.49 -15.78
C LYS A 130 -11.60 -4.05 -14.69
N CYS A 131 -11.90 -4.39 -13.45
CA CYS A 131 -10.96 -4.41 -12.34
C CYS A 131 -10.78 -5.85 -11.82
N ASP A 132 -9.93 -6.03 -10.81
CA ASP A 132 -9.68 -7.35 -10.22
C ASP A 132 -10.91 -7.93 -9.49
N GLU A 133 -11.82 -7.07 -9.01
CA GLU A 133 -12.98 -7.48 -8.19
C GLU A 133 -14.29 -7.56 -8.98
N PHE A 134 -14.45 -6.77 -10.06
CA PHE A 134 -15.70 -6.70 -10.81
C PHE A 134 -15.47 -6.29 -12.27
N THR A 135 -16.49 -6.54 -13.10
CA THR A 135 -16.54 -6.13 -14.51
C THR A 135 -17.82 -5.34 -14.74
N LEU A 136 -17.72 -4.22 -15.44
CA LEU A 136 -18.85 -3.42 -15.91
C LEU A 136 -18.91 -3.54 -17.43
N TYR A 137 -20.08 -3.84 -17.96
CA TYR A 137 -20.25 -4.20 -19.37
C TYR A 137 -20.65 -3.01 -20.25
N SER A 138 -20.80 -1.82 -19.66
CA SER A 138 -21.14 -0.63 -20.42
C SER A 138 -20.60 0.64 -19.79
N GLU A 139 -20.45 1.67 -20.63
CA GLU A 139 -20.13 3.02 -20.18
C GLU A 139 -21.23 3.61 -19.27
N THR A 140 -22.49 3.20 -19.46
CA THR A 140 -23.59 3.60 -18.56
C THR A 140 -23.40 3.05 -17.15
N GLU A 141 -22.97 1.79 -17.01
CA GLU A 141 -22.68 1.19 -15.70
C GLU A 141 -21.46 1.82 -15.04
N PHE A 142 -20.40 2.08 -15.82
CA PHE A 142 -19.23 2.83 -15.36
C PHE A 142 -19.61 4.22 -14.87
N ASN A 143 -20.38 4.97 -15.67
CA ASN A 143 -20.85 6.29 -15.29
C ASN A 143 -21.80 6.25 -14.09
N ARG A 144 -22.59 5.19 -13.88
CA ARG A 144 -23.39 5.01 -12.65
C ARG A 144 -22.50 4.75 -11.43
N LEU A 145 -21.46 3.93 -11.57
CA LEU A 145 -20.48 3.71 -10.51
C LEU A 145 -19.82 5.05 -10.16
N VAL A 146 -19.25 5.74 -11.16
CA VAL A 146 -18.68 7.08 -11.03
C VAL A 146 -19.68 8.05 -10.42
N LYS A 147 -20.94 8.05 -10.86
CA LYS A 147 -22.01 8.92 -10.35
C LYS A 147 -22.30 8.68 -8.87
N SER A 148 -22.39 7.41 -8.49
CA SER A 148 -22.52 7.01 -7.08
C SER A 148 -21.30 7.42 -6.24
N CYS A 149 -20.14 7.64 -6.87
CA CYS A 149 -18.97 8.28 -6.26
C CYS A 149 -19.06 9.82 -6.26
N THR A 150 -19.50 10.45 -7.36
CA THR A 150 -19.47 11.91 -7.62
C THR A 150 -20.55 12.68 -6.88
N GLU A 151 -21.73 12.10 -6.62
CA GLU A 151 -22.80 12.76 -5.83
C GLU A 151 -22.39 13.02 -4.36
N LYS A 152 -21.23 12.48 -3.94
CA LYS A 152 -20.54 12.79 -2.67
C LYS A 152 -19.19 13.51 -2.87
N SER A 153 -19.07 14.24 -3.99
CA SER A 153 -17.93 15.02 -4.50
C SER A 153 -16.77 14.20 -5.09
N LEU A 154 -16.65 14.12 -6.44
CA LEU A 154 -15.43 14.36 -7.27
C LEU A 154 -15.32 13.66 -8.64
N THR A 155 -14.70 14.39 -9.57
CA THR A 155 -14.40 14.22 -11.01
C THR A 155 -13.48 13.03 -11.41
N VAL A 156 -13.64 12.54 -12.64
CA VAL A 156 -12.87 11.48 -13.33
C VAL A 156 -11.70 12.07 -14.12
N SER A 157 -10.50 11.47 -14.06
CA SER A 157 -9.44 11.71 -15.06
C SER A 157 -9.34 10.51 -16.00
N THR A 158 -9.70 10.71 -17.26
CA THR A 158 -9.40 9.78 -18.36
C THR A 158 -8.04 10.15 -18.95
N GLY A 159 -7.03 9.32 -18.74
CA GLY A 159 -5.73 9.49 -19.39
C GLY A 159 -5.79 8.98 -20.83
N THR A 160 -5.56 9.83 -21.83
CA THR A 160 -5.54 9.42 -23.25
C THR A 160 -4.20 8.86 -23.72
N HIS A 161 -3.16 8.83 -22.88
CA HIS A 161 -1.85 8.27 -23.25
C HIS A 161 -1.16 7.57 -22.07
N SER A 162 -1.76 6.48 -21.59
CA SER A 162 -0.99 5.39 -21.01
C SER A 162 -1.73 4.10 -21.26
N SER A 163 -1.01 3.07 -21.68
CA SER A 163 -1.49 1.73 -22.03
C SER A 163 -2.21 0.97 -20.90
N PHE A 164 -2.55 1.63 -19.78
CA PHE A 164 -3.09 1.02 -18.58
C PHE A 164 -4.05 1.99 -17.85
N GLY A 165 -5.36 1.69 -17.94
CA GLY A 165 -6.48 1.91 -16.99
C GLY A 165 -6.66 3.22 -16.20
N ASP A 166 -7.92 3.51 -15.87
CA ASP A 166 -8.30 4.57 -14.92
C ASP A 166 -8.14 4.09 -13.46
N THR A 167 -7.77 4.98 -12.53
CA THR A 167 -7.60 4.65 -11.10
C THR A 167 -8.67 5.32 -10.23
N VAL A 168 -9.33 4.53 -9.38
CA VAL A 168 -10.41 4.95 -8.47
C VAL A 168 -10.04 4.65 -7.02
N TRP A 169 -10.37 5.50 -6.05
CA TRP A 169 -10.14 5.27 -4.63
C TRP A 169 -11.45 5.16 -3.84
N THR A 170 -11.48 4.47 -2.71
CA THR A 170 -12.71 4.27 -1.91
C THR A 170 -12.38 4.23 -0.42
N GLY A 171 -13.11 4.95 0.43
CA GLY A 171 -12.78 5.12 1.83
C GLY A 171 -13.09 3.89 2.69
N ASN A 172 -12.14 3.54 3.55
CA ASN A 172 -12.33 2.53 4.59
C ASN A 172 -13.10 3.16 5.77
N SER A 173 -14.43 3.03 5.79
CA SER A 173 -15.18 3.42 7.00
C SER A 173 -14.91 2.39 8.11
N SER A 174 -14.20 2.79 9.16
CA SER A 174 -14.11 1.99 10.39
C SER A 174 -15.50 1.72 10.96
N ARG A 175 -15.80 0.45 11.22
CA ARG A 175 -17.04 -0.05 11.85
C ARG A 175 -17.51 0.85 13.00
N LYS A 176 -18.68 1.46 12.87
CA LYS A 176 -19.64 1.60 13.98
C LYS A 176 -20.93 0.86 13.62
N LYS A 177 -21.41 0.12 14.62
CA LYS A 177 -22.55 -0.80 14.62
C LYS A 177 -23.83 -0.12 14.13
N ASN A 178 -24.68 -0.94 13.52
CA ASN A 178 -26.09 -0.75 13.15
C ASN A 178 -26.35 -0.19 11.75
N GLY A 179 -26.94 -1.06 10.91
CA GLY A 179 -27.84 -0.72 9.80
C GLY A 179 -27.24 0.07 8.63
N LYS A 180 -26.95 -0.64 7.53
CA LYS A 180 -26.61 -0.09 6.20
C LYS A 180 -25.34 0.77 6.15
N GLY A 181 -24.17 0.14 6.38
CA GLY A 181 -22.86 0.77 6.19
C GLY A 181 -22.47 0.80 4.71
N GLN A 182 -22.68 1.94 4.04
CA GLN A 182 -22.24 2.16 2.66
C GLN A 182 -20.88 2.85 2.65
N LYS A 183 -19.87 2.22 2.03
CA LYS A 183 -18.50 2.73 1.94
C LYS A 183 -18.48 4.01 1.08
N PRO A 184 -17.87 5.12 1.51
CA PRO A 184 -17.76 6.31 0.67
C PRO A 184 -16.69 6.08 -0.42
N MET A 185 -16.91 6.54 -1.65
CA MET A 185 -16.11 6.20 -2.84
C MET A 185 -15.64 7.50 -3.52
N TYR A 186 -14.36 7.63 -3.92
CA TYR A 186 -13.76 8.87 -4.46
C TYR A 186 -12.74 8.63 -5.58
N ILE A 187 -12.90 9.30 -6.71
CA ILE A 187 -11.97 9.25 -7.84
C ILE A 187 -11.09 10.49 -7.80
N CYS A 188 -9.78 10.33 -8.01
CA CYS A 188 -8.82 11.43 -7.96
C CYS A 188 -8.49 11.88 -9.38
N PRO A 189 -8.87 13.11 -9.80
CA PRO A 189 -8.52 13.63 -11.10
C PRO A 189 -7.15 14.33 -11.00
N PHE A 190 -6.07 13.73 -11.50
CA PHE A 190 -4.84 14.50 -11.70
C PHE A 190 -4.14 14.17 -13.02
N TRP A 191 -3.91 15.23 -13.79
CA TRP A 191 -3.11 15.23 -15.00
C TRP A 191 -1.64 15.34 -14.59
N VAL A 192 -0.84 14.34 -14.94
CA VAL A 192 0.64 14.45 -14.89
C VAL A 192 1.12 14.57 -16.32
N PHE A 193 1.48 15.78 -16.72
CA PHE A 193 2.44 15.99 -17.81
C PHE A 193 3.82 15.65 -17.25
N LEU A 194 4.46 14.63 -17.81
CA LEU A 194 5.92 14.49 -17.73
C LEU A 194 6.53 15.14 -19.00
N PRO A 195 7.64 15.88 -18.87
CA PRO A 195 8.36 16.47 -20.01
C PRO A 195 8.98 15.40 -20.93
#